data_AF-A0A6B3FV42-F1
#
_entry.id   AF-A0A6B3FV42-F1
#
_cell.length_a   1.000
_cell.length_b   1.000
_cell.length_c   1.000
_cell.angle_alpha   90.00
_cell.angle_beta   90.00
_cell.angle_gamma   90.00
#
_symmetry.space_group_name_H-M   'P 1'
#
loop_
_entity.id
_entity.type
_entity.pdbx_description
1 polymer ?
#
loop_
_entity_poly.entity_id
_entity_poly.type
_entity_poly.pdbx_seq_one_letter_code
_entity_poly.pdbx_strand_id
1 'polypeptide(L)'
;GAGGAGGRAGTGGVGRHAESGGSGVPGASVVRSRPRVVFLFPGQGAQSPGQGRALYRTASVFRNTFDEASALLGPVRGRPLLDWGLDPEVDPAAQAMTEVAQPLLVASGVALARQLRTWGAEPEAVAGHSVGEITAACVSGALTLREALRFAAERGRLMGAFTEPGAMLAVRGGEEAVAAVVAGSGGSLSVAAYNGPGLQVLSGTVSAVEHAALALDAQGVPTRRLRVSRAFHSPLMRPVADQLVDAASALAPQAPSVPLMSTVTGAWQPVLDPQYLRDHAERPVLFGTAVERLAREGYDTFVEVGHGAVLSGSVRAATEAYAPDESGGGVTVMSALPGRSADRGDDAALPDDRHGGRGDLLATVGRLWSLGMPLDRAALDAGHHRVPLPTYPFQRRRYWAEPPTRPLLHRVLWEDDALPGKPAEPVEAAGSVRSVLLTGPDPASVDRLASQLSAAGVRRYEAGDDGRPDAVVLVAGPAPVQDTADTLGRVHDAALAAFG
;
A
#
# COMPACT_ATOMS: atom_id res chain seq x y z
N GLY A 1 78.30 -16.47 9.13
CA GLY A 1 78.38 -15.39 8.13
C GLY A 1 77.10 -14.59 8.18
N ALA A 2 77.21 -13.26 8.19
CA ALA A 2 76.15 -12.25 8.17
C ALA A 2 75.07 -12.55 7.10
N GLY A 3 73.78 -12.27 7.27
CA GLY A 3 73.09 -10.99 7.57
C GLY A 3 72.15 -10.71 6.36
N GLY A 4 70.91 -10.22 6.46
CA GLY A 4 70.08 -9.77 7.57
C GLY A 4 68.66 -9.38 7.09
N ALA A 5 67.87 -8.87 8.05
CA ALA A 5 66.65 -8.04 7.99
C ALA A 5 65.43 -8.51 7.16
N GLY A 6 64.20 -8.55 7.66
CA GLY A 6 63.65 -8.05 8.93
C GLY A 6 62.24 -8.59 9.20
N GLY A 7 61.94 -8.79 10.48
CA GLY A 7 60.62 -9.15 11.02
C GLY A 7 59.62 -7.99 10.94
N ARG A 8 58.34 -8.17 11.26
CA ARG A 8 57.78 -8.85 12.44
C ARG A 8 56.34 -9.31 12.18
N ALA A 9 56.03 -10.51 12.68
CA ALA A 9 54.70 -10.97 13.05
C ALA A 9 54.51 -10.85 14.58
N GLY A 10 53.26 -10.85 15.05
CA GLY A 10 52.87 -11.08 16.46
C GLY A 10 51.98 -9.98 17.05
N THR A 11 50.65 -10.07 16.95
CA THR A 11 49.68 -10.67 17.91
C THR A 11 49.32 -9.80 19.12
N GLY A 12 48.01 -9.57 19.31
CA GLY A 12 47.41 -9.08 20.56
C GLY A 12 46.04 -8.45 20.32
N GLY A 13 44.97 -9.20 20.58
CA GLY A 13 43.59 -8.75 20.35
C GLY A 13 43.05 -7.87 21.48
N VAL A 14 42.07 -7.02 21.13
CA VAL A 14 41.03 -6.47 22.02
C VAL A 14 39.78 -6.20 21.16
N GLY A 15 38.61 -6.57 21.69
CA GLY A 15 37.32 -6.58 20.99
C GLY A 15 36.92 -5.24 20.36
N ARG A 16 36.39 -5.31 19.14
CA ARG A 16 35.66 -4.21 18.51
C ARG A 16 34.18 -4.38 18.81
N HIS A 17 33.66 -3.53 19.68
CA HIS A 17 32.25 -3.16 19.64
C HIS A 17 31.98 -2.51 18.27
N ALA A 18 31.21 -3.21 17.44
CA ALA A 18 30.64 -2.63 16.23
C ALA A 18 29.44 -1.78 16.66
N GLU A 19 29.66 -0.46 16.76
CA GLU A 19 28.56 0.49 16.81
C GLU A 19 27.87 0.49 15.44
N SER A 20 26.67 -0.09 15.42
CA SER A 20 25.71 -0.01 14.34
C SER A 20 25.17 1.42 14.23
N GLY A 21 25.91 2.28 13.53
CA GLY A 21 25.46 3.60 13.09
C GLY A 21 24.47 3.52 11.93
N GLY A 22 23.37 2.77 12.09
CA GLY A 22 22.23 2.80 11.19
C GLY A 22 21.43 4.07 11.42
N SER A 23 21.82 5.17 10.77
CA SER A 23 21.02 6.40 10.71
C SER A 23 19.82 6.21 9.77
N GLY A 24 18.87 5.36 10.18
CA GLY A 24 17.55 5.33 9.59
C GLY A 24 16.84 6.66 9.90
N VAL A 25 16.66 7.50 8.89
CA VAL A 25 15.84 8.70 9.00
C VAL A 25 14.41 8.27 9.34
N PRO A 26 13.87 8.61 10.52
CA PRO A 26 12.46 8.34 10.83
C PRO A 26 11.64 9.31 9.97
N GLY A 27 10.90 8.76 9.00
CA GLY A 27 9.99 9.53 8.16
C GLY A 27 10.31 9.57 6.67
N ALA A 28 11.23 8.74 6.16
CA ALA A 28 11.22 8.43 4.72
C ALA A 28 9.93 7.64 4.42
N SER A 29 8.86 8.36 4.10
CA SER A 29 7.70 7.76 3.44
C SER A 29 8.24 7.09 2.18
N VAL A 30 8.27 5.77 2.17
CA VAL A 30 8.49 5.00 0.95
C VAL A 30 7.51 5.58 -0.07
N VAL A 31 8.03 6.14 -1.16
CA VAL A 31 7.19 6.54 -2.29
C VAL A 31 6.61 5.23 -2.82
N ARG A 32 5.41 4.89 -2.36
CA ARG A 32 4.71 3.72 -2.88
C ARG A 32 4.37 4.03 -4.33
N SER A 33 4.79 3.15 -5.23
CA SER A 33 4.25 3.12 -6.59
C SER A 33 2.72 3.09 -6.52
N ARG A 34 2.06 3.76 -7.47
CA ARG A 34 0.61 3.72 -7.59
C ARG A 34 0.12 2.26 -7.55
N PRO A 35 -0.92 1.94 -6.77
CA PRO A 35 -1.43 0.58 -6.68
C PRO A 35 -1.97 0.13 -8.04
N ARG A 36 -1.70 -1.12 -8.40
CA ARG A 36 -2.21 -1.75 -9.62
C ARG A 36 -3.47 -2.51 -9.28
N VAL A 37 -4.60 -1.85 -9.53
CA VAL A 37 -5.91 -2.27 -9.03
C VAL A 37 -6.57 -3.29 -9.95
N VAL A 38 -7.07 -4.38 -9.37
CA VAL A 38 -7.92 -5.38 -10.03
C VAL A 38 -9.33 -5.29 -9.45
N PHE A 39 -10.35 -5.21 -10.30
CA PHE A 39 -11.73 -5.44 -9.88
C PHE A 39 -12.11 -6.91 -10.02
N LEU A 40 -12.56 -7.50 -8.93
CA LEU A 40 -12.99 -8.89 -8.84
C LEU A 40 -14.50 -8.96 -8.64
N PHE A 41 -15.20 -9.67 -9.51
CA PHE A 41 -16.65 -9.80 -9.45
C PHE A 41 -17.06 -11.15 -8.86
N PRO A 42 -17.77 -11.19 -7.73
CA PRO A 42 -18.17 -12.44 -7.09
C PRO A 42 -19.27 -13.18 -7.87
N GLY A 43 -19.39 -14.48 -7.61
CA GLY A 43 -20.48 -15.31 -8.11
C GLY A 43 -21.74 -15.24 -7.24
N GLN A 44 -22.61 -16.25 -7.40
CA GLN A 44 -23.84 -16.40 -6.63
C GLN A 44 -23.56 -16.84 -5.18
N GLY A 45 -24.25 -16.23 -4.21
CA GLY A 45 -24.29 -16.69 -2.81
C GLY A 45 -24.25 -15.65 -1.69
N ALA A 46 -24.13 -14.35 -1.98
CA ALA A 46 -24.05 -13.28 -0.96
C ALA A 46 -25.17 -12.22 -1.06
N GLN A 47 -26.10 -12.41 -1.99
CA GLN A 47 -27.19 -11.50 -2.27
C GLN A 47 -28.28 -11.70 -1.21
N SER A 48 -28.90 -10.61 -0.81
CA SER A 48 -30.10 -10.63 0.02
C SER A 48 -31.07 -9.54 -0.44
N PRO A 49 -32.36 -9.71 -0.15
CA PRO A 49 -33.37 -8.71 -0.43
C PRO A 49 -32.99 -7.32 0.11
N GLY A 50 -33.30 -6.28 -0.66
CA GLY A 50 -33.09 -4.88 -0.27
C GLY A 50 -31.65 -4.36 -0.24
N GLN A 51 -30.62 -5.19 -0.50
CA GLN A 51 -29.21 -4.77 -0.41
C GLN A 51 -28.84 -3.57 -1.32
N GLY A 52 -29.56 -3.38 -2.43
CA GLY A 52 -29.33 -2.26 -3.35
C GLY A 52 -29.93 -0.92 -2.89
N ARG A 53 -30.84 -0.92 -1.92
CA ARG A 53 -31.71 0.24 -1.59
C ARG A 53 -30.96 1.47 -1.10
N ALA A 54 -29.95 1.29 -0.24
CA ALA A 54 -29.15 2.41 0.25
C ALA A 54 -28.34 3.05 -0.88
N LEU A 55 -27.72 2.24 -1.74
CA LEU A 55 -26.97 2.71 -2.91
C LEU A 55 -27.87 3.40 -3.93
N TYR A 56 -29.01 2.81 -4.24
CA TYR A 56 -29.99 3.38 -5.16
C TYR A 56 -30.41 4.80 -4.76
N ARG A 57 -30.60 5.05 -3.45
CA ARG A 57 -30.95 6.37 -2.93
C ARG A 57 -29.78 7.37 -2.94
N THR A 58 -28.55 6.90 -2.71
CA THR A 58 -27.41 7.78 -2.37
C THR A 58 -26.32 7.88 -3.44
N ALA A 59 -26.32 7.01 -4.45
CA ALA A 59 -25.32 6.90 -5.51
C ALA A 59 -26.01 6.95 -6.89
N SER A 60 -25.93 8.09 -7.57
CA SER A 60 -26.70 8.36 -8.80
C SER A 60 -26.29 7.50 -9.99
N VAL A 61 -25.00 7.21 -10.17
CA VAL A 61 -24.54 6.36 -11.29
C VAL A 61 -24.96 4.91 -11.06
N PHE A 62 -24.91 4.45 -9.80
CA PHE A 62 -25.46 3.15 -9.42
C PHE A 62 -26.95 3.08 -9.76
N ARG A 63 -27.75 4.04 -9.29
CA ARG A 63 -29.19 4.13 -9.56
C ARG A 63 -29.50 4.07 -11.05
N ASN A 64 -28.93 5.00 -11.82
CA ASN A 64 -29.21 5.14 -13.24
C ASN A 64 -28.82 3.88 -14.03
N THR A 65 -27.69 3.24 -13.67
CA THR A 65 -27.28 1.97 -14.29
C THR A 65 -28.23 0.83 -13.95
N PHE A 66 -28.73 0.80 -12.72
CA PHE A 66 -29.64 -0.26 -12.28
C PHE A 66 -31.04 -0.11 -12.91
N ASP A 67 -31.51 1.14 -13.08
CA ASP A 67 -32.70 1.47 -13.87
C ASP A 67 -32.54 1.06 -15.33
N GLU A 68 -31.41 1.42 -15.96
CA GLU A 68 -31.07 1.01 -17.32
C GLU A 68 -31.08 -0.52 -17.45
N ALA A 69 -30.44 -1.23 -16.53
CA ALA A 69 -30.38 -2.69 -16.54
C ALA A 69 -31.78 -3.33 -16.45
N SER A 70 -32.62 -2.83 -15.54
CA SER A 70 -33.99 -3.31 -15.39
C SER A 70 -34.83 -3.05 -16.64
N ALA A 71 -34.67 -1.88 -17.28
CA ALA A 71 -35.37 -1.55 -18.52
C ALA A 71 -34.89 -2.38 -19.73
N LEU A 72 -33.58 -2.65 -19.83
CA LEU A 72 -32.99 -3.42 -20.92
C LEU A 72 -33.39 -4.90 -20.88
N LEU A 73 -33.51 -5.46 -19.68
CA LEU A 73 -33.86 -6.87 -19.49
C LEU A 73 -35.37 -7.10 -19.50
N GLY A 74 -36.14 -6.14 -18.95
CA GLY A 74 -37.56 -6.31 -18.71
C GLY A 74 -37.85 -7.19 -17.49
N PRO A 75 -39.11 -7.64 -17.31
CA PRO A 75 -39.49 -8.45 -16.16
C PRO A 75 -38.85 -9.83 -16.16
N VAL A 76 -38.27 -10.22 -15.03
CA VAL A 76 -37.80 -11.58 -14.74
C VAL A 76 -38.82 -12.23 -13.81
N ARG A 77 -39.40 -13.36 -14.24
CA ARG A 77 -40.47 -14.05 -13.49
C ARG A 77 -41.66 -13.14 -13.15
N GLY A 78 -42.01 -12.25 -14.09
CA GLY A 78 -43.14 -11.33 -13.94
C GLY A 78 -42.86 -10.07 -13.09
N ARG A 79 -41.63 -9.92 -12.58
CA ARG A 79 -41.23 -8.77 -11.75
C ARG A 79 -40.02 -8.04 -12.36
N PRO A 80 -40.00 -6.70 -12.39
CA PRO A 80 -38.82 -5.94 -12.82
C PRO A 80 -37.56 -6.33 -12.05
N LEU A 81 -36.41 -6.32 -12.71
CA LEU A 81 -35.12 -6.63 -12.06
C LEU A 81 -34.82 -5.67 -10.89
N LEU A 82 -35.26 -4.42 -11.02
CA LEU A 82 -35.14 -3.40 -9.98
C LEU A 82 -35.78 -3.85 -8.66
N ASP A 83 -37.02 -4.34 -8.74
CA ASP A 83 -37.78 -4.77 -7.56
C ASP A 83 -37.12 -5.98 -6.89
N TRP A 84 -36.58 -6.92 -7.67
CA TRP A 84 -35.81 -8.03 -7.13
C TRP A 84 -34.62 -7.58 -6.28
N GLY A 85 -33.98 -6.46 -6.59
CA GLY A 85 -32.82 -5.95 -5.85
C GLY A 85 -33.13 -4.96 -4.73
N LEU A 86 -34.27 -4.25 -4.80
CA LEU A 86 -34.58 -3.13 -3.90
C LEU A 86 -35.68 -3.43 -2.87
N ASP A 87 -36.60 -4.35 -3.16
CA ASP A 87 -37.68 -4.71 -2.26
C ASP A 87 -37.14 -5.63 -1.14
N PRO A 88 -37.17 -5.19 0.14
CA PRO A 88 -36.72 -6.02 1.25
C PRO A 88 -37.69 -7.18 1.57
N GLU A 89 -38.93 -7.12 1.10
CA GLU A 89 -39.97 -8.13 1.35
C GLU A 89 -39.94 -9.28 0.33
N VAL A 90 -39.03 -9.22 -0.64
CA VAL A 90 -38.76 -10.36 -1.54
C VAL A 90 -38.35 -11.56 -0.70
N ASP A 91 -38.97 -12.71 -0.93
CA ASP A 91 -38.50 -13.97 -0.35
C ASP A 91 -37.02 -14.22 -0.76
N PRO A 92 -36.08 -14.34 0.19
CA PRO A 92 -34.68 -14.63 -0.11
C PRO A 92 -34.49 -15.86 -1.00
N ALA A 93 -35.33 -16.90 -0.86
CA ALA A 93 -35.26 -18.09 -1.70
C ALA A 93 -35.67 -17.79 -3.15
N ALA A 94 -36.71 -16.97 -3.34
CA ALA A 94 -37.13 -16.51 -4.66
C ALA A 94 -36.05 -15.63 -5.33
N GLN A 95 -35.40 -14.74 -4.58
CA GLN A 95 -34.28 -13.94 -5.11
C GLN A 95 -33.07 -14.81 -5.48
N ALA A 96 -32.82 -15.86 -4.70
CA ALA A 96 -31.71 -16.80 -4.90
C ALA A 96 -31.95 -17.81 -6.05
N MET A 97 -33.15 -17.83 -6.65
CA MET A 97 -33.41 -18.59 -7.86
C MET A 97 -32.43 -18.19 -8.96
N THR A 98 -31.90 -19.16 -9.70
CA THR A 98 -30.74 -18.96 -10.57
C THR A 98 -31.04 -17.97 -11.70
N GLU A 99 -32.27 -18.02 -12.23
CA GLU A 99 -32.77 -17.10 -13.24
C GLU A 99 -32.96 -15.65 -12.77
N VAL A 100 -33.07 -15.42 -11.46
CA VAL A 100 -33.18 -14.09 -10.84
C VAL A 100 -31.79 -13.60 -10.41
N ALA A 101 -31.05 -14.45 -9.69
CA ALA A 101 -29.78 -14.09 -9.08
C ALA A 101 -28.71 -13.71 -10.11
N GLN A 102 -28.60 -14.43 -11.22
CA GLN A 102 -27.56 -14.18 -12.23
C GLN A 102 -27.68 -12.81 -12.90
N PRO A 103 -28.82 -12.41 -13.50
CA PRO A 103 -28.94 -11.07 -14.07
C PRO A 103 -28.87 -9.97 -13.00
N LEU A 104 -29.36 -10.22 -11.78
CA LEU A 104 -29.27 -9.27 -10.67
C LEU A 104 -27.81 -9.00 -10.26
N LEU A 105 -26.98 -10.03 -10.25
CA LEU A 105 -25.54 -9.95 -10.00
C LEU A 105 -24.82 -9.13 -11.05
N VAL A 106 -25.11 -9.37 -12.34
CA VAL A 106 -24.52 -8.62 -13.44
C VAL A 106 -24.92 -7.14 -13.35
N ALA A 107 -26.22 -6.87 -13.18
CA ALA A 107 -26.73 -5.50 -13.07
C ALA A 107 -26.09 -4.73 -11.90
N SER A 108 -26.08 -5.33 -10.70
CA SER A 108 -25.53 -4.70 -9.51
C SER A 108 -24.00 -4.54 -9.59
N GLY A 109 -23.27 -5.54 -10.05
CA GLY A 109 -21.81 -5.48 -10.22
C GLY A 109 -21.37 -4.42 -11.23
N VAL A 110 -22.05 -4.31 -12.39
CA VAL A 110 -21.77 -3.24 -13.37
C VAL A 110 -22.11 -1.86 -12.79
N ALA A 111 -23.23 -1.73 -12.07
CA ALA A 111 -23.63 -0.47 -11.42
C ALA A 111 -22.59 -0.01 -10.38
N LEU A 112 -22.06 -0.94 -9.57
CA LEU A 112 -20.99 -0.67 -8.61
C LEU A 112 -19.69 -0.26 -9.31
N ALA A 113 -19.27 -1.00 -10.33
CA ALA A 113 -18.06 -0.69 -11.09
C ALA A 113 -18.14 0.70 -11.74
N ARG A 114 -19.25 1.03 -12.41
CA ARG A 114 -19.46 2.36 -13.00
C ARG A 114 -19.44 3.47 -11.95
N GLN A 115 -20.05 3.22 -10.79
CA GLN A 115 -20.05 4.20 -9.69
C GLN A 115 -18.64 4.45 -9.13
N LEU A 116 -17.85 3.39 -8.90
CA LEU A 116 -16.47 3.49 -8.44
C LEU A 116 -15.59 4.24 -9.43
N ARG A 117 -15.68 3.89 -10.72
CA ARG A 117 -14.92 4.53 -11.81
C ARG A 117 -15.23 6.02 -11.92
N THR A 118 -16.50 6.42 -11.74
CA THR A 118 -16.90 7.84 -11.73
C THR A 118 -16.20 8.65 -10.62
N TRP A 119 -15.77 8.02 -9.53
CA TRP A 119 -15.00 8.67 -8.46
C TRP A 119 -13.48 8.54 -8.64
N GLY A 120 -13.02 8.04 -9.79
CA GLY A 120 -11.62 7.86 -10.12
C GLY A 120 -11.03 6.50 -9.73
N ALA A 121 -11.84 5.60 -9.15
CA ALA A 121 -11.41 4.23 -8.86
C ALA A 121 -11.46 3.38 -10.15
N GLU A 122 -10.49 3.60 -11.03
CA GLU A 122 -10.29 2.86 -12.28
C GLU A 122 -9.48 1.56 -12.10
N PRO A 123 -10.01 0.40 -12.53
CA PRO A 123 -9.24 -0.85 -12.54
C PRO A 123 -8.23 -0.89 -13.70
N GLU A 124 -7.11 -1.55 -13.48
CA GLU A 124 -6.11 -1.91 -14.50
C GLU A 124 -6.30 -3.35 -15.02
N ALA A 125 -7.13 -4.14 -14.35
CA ALA A 125 -7.60 -5.44 -14.82
C ALA A 125 -8.93 -5.81 -14.15
N VAL A 126 -9.65 -6.73 -14.77
CA VAL A 126 -10.87 -7.30 -14.21
C VAL A 126 -10.85 -8.83 -14.30
N ALA A 127 -11.45 -9.47 -13.31
CA ALA A 127 -11.72 -10.92 -13.32
C ALA A 127 -13.03 -11.18 -12.58
N GLY A 128 -13.67 -12.31 -12.84
CA GLY A 128 -14.91 -12.65 -12.15
C GLY A 128 -15.04 -14.13 -11.88
N HIS A 129 -15.73 -14.49 -10.81
CA HIS A 129 -15.96 -15.88 -10.42
C HIS A 129 -17.28 -16.37 -10.99
N SER A 130 -17.26 -17.39 -11.85
CA SER A 130 -18.49 -17.94 -12.45
C SER A 130 -19.29 -16.82 -13.16
N VAL A 131 -20.57 -16.64 -12.85
CA VAL A 131 -21.41 -15.54 -13.37
C VAL A 131 -20.75 -14.15 -13.22
N GLY A 132 -19.88 -13.94 -12.23
CA GLY A 132 -19.10 -12.71 -12.09
C GLY A 132 -18.21 -12.42 -13.29
N GLU A 133 -17.78 -13.43 -14.06
CA GLU A 133 -16.99 -13.23 -15.28
C GLU A 133 -17.80 -12.56 -16.39
N ILE A 134 -19.13 -12.74 -16.42
CA ILE A 134 -20.03 -12.00 -17.32
C ILE A 134 -20.06 -10.52 -16.94
N THR A 135 -20.05 -10.21 -15.64
CA THR A 135 -19.89 -8.84 -15.13
C THR A 135 -18.54 -8.26 -15.51
N ALA A 136 -17.45 -9.02 -15.33
CA ALA A 136 -16.09 -8.62 -15.70
C ALA A 136 -16.00 -8.33 -17.21
N ALA A 137 -16.55 -9.21 -18.05
CA ALA A 137 -16.64 -9.00 -19.49
C ALA A 137 -17.39 -7.71 -19.84
N CYS A 138 -18.50 -7.40 -19.17
CA CYS A 138 -19.21 -6.14 -19.38
C CYS A 138 -18.37 -4.92 -18.95
N VAL A 139 -17.76 -4.96 -17.77
CA VAL A 139 -16.95 -3.86 -17.24
C VAL A 139 -15.68 -3.64 -18.07
N SER A 140 -15.12 -4.69 -18.63
CA SER A 140 -13.99 -4.63 -19.57
C SER A 140 -14.33 -3.99 -20.91
N GLY A 141 -15.63 -3.88 -21.24
CA GLY A 141 -16.11 -3.47 -22.56
C GLY A 141 -16.19 -4.60 -23.59
N ALA A 142 -15.81 -5.83 -23.23
CA ALA A 142 -15.97 -6.98 -24.12
C ALA A 142 -17.43 -7.31 -24.43
N LEU A 143 -18.34 -7.06 -23.49
CA LEU A 143 -19.79 -7.18 -23.70
C LEU A 143 -20.48 -5.85 -23.39
N THR A 144 -21.52 -5.51 -24.15
CA THR A 144 -22.43 -4.43 -23.76
C THR A 144 -23.27 -4.84 -22.53
N LEU A 145 -23.81 -3.86 -21.80
CA LEU A 145 -24.70 -4.13 -20.67
C LEU A 145 -25.91 -4.97 -21.10
N ARG A 146 -26.49 -4.69 -22.28
CA ARG A 146 -27.63 -5.43 -22.83
C ARG A 146 -27.28 -6.90 -23.07
N GLU A 147 -26.13 -7.17 -23.69
CA GLU A 147 -25.66 -8.54 -23.97
C GLU A 147 -25.40 -9.32 -22.68
N ALA A 148 -24.65 -8.72 -21.76
CA ALA A 148 -24.32 -9.34 -20.48
C ALA A 148 -25.57 -9.70 -19.66
N LEU A 149 -26.55 -8.79 -19.59
CA LEU A 149 -27.82 -9.03 -18.88
C LEU A 149 -28.66 -10.13 -19.55
N ARG A 150 -28.83 -10.06 -20.88
CA ARG A 150 -29.63 -11.04 -21.62
C ARG A 150 -29.02 -12.43 -21.51
N PHE A 151 -27.70 -12.54 -21.68
CA PHE A 151 -27.00 -13.81 -21.54
C PHE A 151 -27.08 -14.35 -20.11
N ALA A 152 -26.87 -13.52 -19.08
CA ALA A 152 -26.98 -13.95 -17.69
C ALA A 152 -28.40 -14.40 -17.32
N ALA A 153 -29.42 -13.70 -17.81
CA ALA A 153 -30.82 -14.10 -17.60
C ALA A 153 -31.14 -15.43 -18.30
N GLU A 154 -30.73 -15.59 -19.56
CA GLU A 154 -30.98 -16.82 -20.32
C GLU A 154 -30.19 -18.00 -19.75
N ARG A 155 -28.91 -17.80 -19.40
CA ARG A 155 -28.10 -18.79 -18.70
C ARG A 155 -28.74 -19.21 -17.39
N GLY A 156 -29.21 -18.25 -16.59
CA GLY A 156 -29.87 -18.53 -15.33
C GLY A 156 -31.18 -19.30 -15.52
N ARG A 157 -31.99 -18.92 -16.51
CA ARG A 157 -33.24 -19.62 -16.90
C ARG A 157 -32.98 -21.04 -17.35
N LEU A 158 -32.01 -21.24 -18.23
CA LEU A 158 -31.65 -22.55 -18.76
C LEU A 158 -31.21 -23.48 -17.62
N MET A 159 -30.25 -23.04 -16.81
CA MET A 159 -29.76 -23.79 -15.65
C MET A 159 -30.89 -24.06 -14.64
N GLY A 160 -31.73 -23.07 -14.35
CA GLY A 160 -32.85 -23.22 -13.42
C GLY A 160 -33.86 -24.25 -13.88
N ALA A 161 -34.22 -24.24 -15.17
CA ALA A 161 -35.35 -25.01 -15.71
C ALA A 161 -35.00 -26.40 -16.24
N PHE A 162 -33.79 -26.61 -16.78
CA PHE A 162 -33.46 -27.82 -17.55
C PHE A 162 -32.29 -28.61 -16.98
N THR A 163 -31.80 -28.27 -15.79
CA THR A 163 -30.82 -29.10 -15.09
C THR A 163 -31.44 -29.73 -13.85
N GLU A 164 -31.11 -31.00 -13.63
CA GLU A 164 -31.57 -31.76 -12.48
C GLU A 164 -31.10 -31.10 -11.16
N PRO A 165 -31.84 -31.31 -10.05
CA PRO A 165 -31.39 -30.90 -8.73
C PRO A 165 -29.98 -31.42 -8.43
N GLY A 166 -29.14 -30.53 -7.93
CA GLY A 166 -27.74 -30.82 -7.67
C GLY A 166 -27.25 -30.15 -6.39
N ALA A 167 -26.00 -30.43 -6.08
CA ALA A 167 -25.37 -29.99 -4.85
C ALA A 167 -23.96 -29.45 -5.10
N MET A 168 -23.52 -28.58 -4.19
CA MET A 168 -22.16 -28.07 -4.12
C MET A 168 -21.68 -28.01 -2.67
N LEU A 169 -20.40 -28.30 -2.46
CA LEU A 169 -19.74 -28.40 -1.17
C LEU A 169 -18.40 -27.67 -1.22
N ALA A 170 -18.24 -26.63 -0.41
CA ALA A 170 -16.94 -26.00 -0.22
C ALA A 170 -16.09 -26.89 0.68
N VAL A 171 -14.81 -27.06 0.31
CA VAL A 171 -13.83 -27.90 1.01
C VAL A 171 -12.60 -27.06 1.31
N ARG A 172 -12.05 -27.20 2.53
CA ARG A 172 -10.81 -26.54 2.95
C ARG A 172 -9.71 -27.57 3.24
N GLY A 173 -8.63 -27.54 2.47
CA GLY A 173 -7.51 -28.48 2.54
C GLY A 173 -7.85 -29.85 1.93
N GLY A 174 -6.98 -30.83 2.20
CA GLY A 174 -7.22 -32.25 1.89
C GLY A 174 -7.24 -32.55 0.39
N GLU A 175 -6.34 -31.95 -0.39
CA GLU A 175 -6.31 -32.05 -1.86
C GLU A 175 -6.29 -33.51 -2.36
N GLU A 176 -5.48 -34.37 -1.73
CA GLU A 176 -5.42 -35.79 -2.06
C GLU A 176 -6.73 -36.52 -1.74
N ALA A 177 -7.33 -36.22 -0.58
CA ALA A 177 -8.62 -36.78 -0.18
C ALA A 177 -9.74 -36.35 -1.13
N VAL A 178 -9.76 -35.07 -1.53
CA VAL A 178 -10.70 -34.53 -2.51
C VAL A 178 -10.54 -35.23 -3.87
N ALA A 179 -9.30 -35.38 -4.34
CA ALA A 179 -9.02 -36.06 -5.61
C ALA A 179 -9.48 -37.53 -5.57
N ALA A 180 -9.22 -38.24 -4.47
CA ALA A 180 -9.65 -39.62 -4.28
C ALA A 180 -11.19 -39.76 -4.29
N VAL A 181 -11.90 -38.88 -3.59
CA VAL A 181 -13.38 -38.88 -3.54
C VAL A 181 -13.98 -38.56 -4.91
N VAL A 182 -13.42 -37.61 -5.66
CA VAL A 182 -13.87 -37.29 -7.03
C VAL A 182 -13.63 -38.46 -7.97
N ALA A 183 -12.43 -39.07 -7.94
CA ALA A 183 -12.09 -40.21 -8.78
C ALA A 183 -12.98 -41.43 -8.48
N GLY A 184 -13.30 -41.68 -7.21
CA GLY A 184 -14.18 -42.76 -6.77
C GLY A 184 -15.66 -42.56 -7.08
N SER A 185 -16.08 -41.36 -7.52
CA SER A 185 -17.50 -41.02 -7.71
C SER A 185 -18.13 -41.57 -9.00
N GLY A 186 -17.34 -42.15 -9.90
CA GLY A 186 -17.82 -42.60 -11.21
C GLY A 186 -18.37 -41.48 -12.10
N GLY A 187 -17.91 -40.24 -11.90
CA GLY A 187 -18.34 -39.06 -12.67
C GLY A 187 -19.58 -38.34 -12.14
N SER A 188 -20.14 -38.79 -11.00
CA SER A 188 -21.25 -38.12 -10.33
C SER A 188 -20.82 -36.89 -9.52
N LEU A 189 -19.52 -36.70 -9.33
CA LEU A 189 -18.89 -35.59 -8.63
C LEU A 189 -17.74 -35.01 -9.47
N SER A 190 -17.56 -33.71 -9.39
CA SER A 190 -16.49 -32.96 -10.07
C SER A 190 -16.04 -31.79 -9.21
N VAL A 191 -14.85 -31.26 -9.47
CA VAL A 191 -14.43 -29.99 -8.86
C VAL A 191 -15.01 -28.85 -9.69
N ALA A 192 -15.86 -28.03 -9.09
CA ALA A 192 -16.50 -26.88 -9.71
C ALA A 192 -15.64 -25.61 -9.64
N ALA A 193 -14.77 -25.49 -8.64
CA ALA A 193 -13.89 -24.33 -8.52
C ALA A 193 -12.61 -24.67 -7.74
N TYR A 194 -11.49 -24.14 -8.23
CA TYR A 194 -10.22 -24.06 -7.55
C TYR A 194 -10.01 -22.60 -7.14
N ASN A 195 -10.37 -22.28 -5.90
CA ASN A 195 -10.40 -20.91 -5.39
C ASN A 195 -9.03 -20.44 -4.85
N GLY A 196 -8.10 -21.36 -4.62
CA GLY A 196 -6.76 -21.10 -4.11
C GLY A 196 -6.17 -22.38 -3.48
N PRO A 197 -4.92 -22.34 -3.01
CA PRO A 197 -4.33 -23.43 -2.25
C PRO A 197 -5.26 -23.86 -1.11
N GLY A 198 -5.58 -25.16 -1.02
CA GLY A 198 -6.52 -25.69 -0.03
C GLY A 198 -7.95 -25.14 -0.10
N LEU A 199 -8.40 -24.48 -1.16
CA LEU A 199 -9.76 -23.95 -1.26
C LEU A 199 -10.45 -24.46 -2.54
N GLN A 200 -11.31 -25.47 -2.39
CA GLN A 200 -11.97 -26.13 -3.50
C GLN A 200 -13.49 -26.16 -3.32
N VAL A 201 -14.24 -26.30 -4.41
CA VAL A 201 -15.68 -26.54 -4.38
C VAL A 201 -15.98 -27.79 -5.19
N LEU A 202 -16.62 -28.77 -4.55
CA LEU A 202 -17.14 -29.96 -5.20
C LEU A 202 -18.55 -29.71 -5.70
N SER A 203 -18.91 -30.29 -6.84
CA SER A 203 -20.24 -30.22 -7.43
C SER A 203 -20.64 -31.52 -8.10
N GLY A 204 -21.90 -31.92 -7.89
CA GLY A 204 -22.42 -33.18 -8.39
C GLY A 204 -23.87 -33.42 -8.00
N THR A 205 -24.31 -34.68 -8.12
CA THR A 205 -25.64 -35.08 -7.60
C THR A 205 -25.72 -34.85 -6.10
N VAL A 206 -26.93 -34.71 -5.57
CA VAL A 206 -27.15 -34.51 -4.12
C VAL A 206 -26.51 -35.62 -3.30
N SER A 207 -26.77 -36.88 -3.66
CA SER A 207 -26.22 -38.05 -2.97
C SER A 207 -24.68 -38.13 -3.06
N ALA A 208 -24.09 -37.83 -4.22
CA ALA A 208 -22.63 -37.86 -4.38
C ALA A 208 -21.95 -36.81 -3.49
N VAL A 209 -22.53 -35.62 -3.39
CA VAL A 209 -22.02 -34.56 -2.52
C VAL A 209 -22.18 -34.90 -1.03
N GLU A 210 -23.29 -35.52 -0.63
CA GLU A 210 -23.50 -35.97 0.75
C GLU A 210 -22.52 -37.07 1.14
N HIS A 211 -22.29 -38.05 0.26
CA HIS A 211 -21.28 -39.10 0.47
C HIS A 211 -19.87 -38.51 0.55
N ALA A 212 -19.54 -37.55 -0.31
CA ALA A 212 -18.27 -36.84 -0.28
C ALA A 212 -18.08 -36.08 1.04
N ALA A 213 -19.11 -35.41 1.55
CA ALA A 213 -19.05 -34.70 2.82
C ALA A 213 -18.73 -35.65 3.98
N LEU A 214 -19.40 -36.81 4.06
CA LEU A 214 -19.13 -37.83 5.08
C LEU A 214 -17.72 -38.42 4.96
N ALA A 215 -17.27 -38.72 3.75
CA ALA A 215 -15.95 -39.29 3.51
C ALA A 215 -14.81 -38.32 3.84
N LEU A 216 -15.01 -37.03 3.60
CA LEU A 216 -14.05 -35.96 3.93
C LEU A 216 -14.05 -35.67 5.44
N ASP A 217 -15.23 -35.65 6.07
CA ASP A 217 -15.37 -35.48 7.52
C ASP A 217 -14.67 -36.61 8.30
N ALA A 218 -14.80 -37.87 7.85
CA ALA A 218 -14.09 -39.01 8.41
C ALA A 218 -12.56 -38.89 8.33
N GLN A 219 -12.04 -38.05 7.43
CA GLN A 219 -10.62 -37.73 7.28
C GLN A 219 -10.23 -36.41 7.95
N GLY A 220 -11.16 -35.76 8.67
CA GLY A 220 -10.95 -34.49 9.35
C GLY A 220 -10.84 -33.29 8.40
N VAL A 221 -11.29 -33.40 7.14
CA VAL A 221 -11.24 -32.31 6.16
C VAL A 221 -12.48 -31.43 6.31
N PRO A 222 -12.35 -30.14 6.67
CA PRO A 222 -13.49 -29.25 6.85
C PRO A 222 -14.28 -29.03 5.56
N THR A 223 -15.61 -29.19 5.63
CA THR A 223 -16.52 -28.94 4.51
C THR A 223 -17.70 -28.06 4.91
N ARG A 224 -18.31 -27.37 3.93
CA ARG A 224 -19.52 -26.56 4.11
C ARG A 224 -20.44 -26.66 2.91
N ARG A 225 -21.69 -27.07 3.13
CA ARG A 225 -22.72 -27.12 2.08
C ARG A 225 -23.03 -25.70 1.57
N LEU A 226 -23.01 -25.52 0.26
CA LEU A 226 -23.39 -24.25 -0.36
C LEU A 226 -24.91 -24.17 -0.54
N ARG A 227 -25.49 -22.99 -0.31
CA ARG A 227 -26.93 -22.70 -0.46
C ARG A 227 -27.31 -22.51 -1.95
N VAL A 228 -27.17 -23.58 -2.72
CA VAL A 228 -27.52 -23.64 -4.14
C VAL A 228 -28.24 -24.97 -4.43
N SER A 229 -29.15 -24.94 -5.41
CA SER A 229 -30.00 -26.07 -5.80
C SER A 229 -29.53 -26.81 -7.06
N ARG A 230 -28.40 -26.38 -7.64
CA ARG A 230 -27.84 -26.89 -8.89
C ARG A 230 -26.37 -27.22 -8.72
N ALA A 231 -25.89 -28.11 -9.58
CA ALA A 231 -24.50 -28.56 -9.63
C ALA A 231 -23.72 -27.77 -10.70
N PHE A 232 -23.48 -26.48 -10.47
CA PHE A 232 -22.77 -25.64 -11.42
C PHE A 232 -21.34 -26.12 -11.67
N HIS A 233 -20.81 -25.90 -12.88
CA HIS A 233 -19.43 -26.28 -13.26
C HIS A 233 -19.18 -27.78 -13.10
N SER A 234 -20.12 -28.57 -13.59
CA SER A 234 -20.08 -30.03 -13.56
C SER A 234 -20.70 -30.61 -14.84
N PRO A 235 -20.51 -31.92 -15.11
CA PRO A 235 -21.18 -32.61 -16.21
C PRO A 235 -22.72 -32.50 -16.18
N LEU A 236 -23.33 -32.18 -15.02
CA LEU A 236 -24.78 -31.95 -14.92
C LEU A 236 -25.26 -30.68 -15.64
N MET A 237 -24.33 -29.84 -16.15
CA MET A 237 -24.67 -28.69 -16.99
C MET A 237 -24.79 -29.05 -18.49
N ARG A 238 -24.39 -30.26 -18.90
CA ARG A 238 -24.52 -30.72 -20.30
C ARG A 238 -25.93 -30.63 -20.89
N PRO A 239 -27.03 -30.88 -20.14
CA PRO A 239 -28.39 -30.77 -20.68
C PRO A 239 -28.77 -29.37 -21.19
N VAL A 240 -28.03 -28.33 -20.80
CA VAL A 240 -28.23 -26.96 -21.26
C VAL A 240 -27.12 -26.45 -22.17
N ALA A 241 -26.12 -27.27 -22.47
CA ALA A 241 -24.89 -26.84 -23.14
C ALA A 241 -25.15 -26.30 -24.55
N ASP A 242 -25.98 -26.99 -25.33
CA ASP A 242 -26.28 -26.59 -26.70
C ASP A 242 -27.18 -25.33 -26.71
N GLN A 243 -28.15 -25.22 -25.79
CA GLN A 243 -28.94 -23.99 -25.65
C GLN A 243 -28.09 -22.80 -25.17
N LEU A 244 -27.03 -23.03 -24.39
CA LEU A 244 -26.07 -21.99 -24.01
C LEU A 244 -25.24 -21.53 -25.22
N VAL A 245 -24.86 -22.45 -26.11
CA VAL A 245 -24.20 -22.12 -27.39
C VAL A 245 -25.13 -21.25 -28.25
N ASP A 246 -26.41 -21.61 -28.35
CA ASP A 246 -27.41 -20.82 -29.09
C ASP A 246 -27.56 -19.41 -28.50
N ALA A 247 -27.70 -19.31 -27.18
CA ALA A 247 -27.80 -18.02 -26.48
C ALA A 247 -26.53 -17.17 -26.66
N ALA A 248 -25.36 -17.80 -26.64
CA ALA A 248 -24.07 -17.13 -26.84
C ALA A 248 -23.84 -16.68 -28.28
N SER A 249 -24.45 -17.36 -29.26
CA SER A 249 -24.33 -17.00 -30.69
C SER A 249 -24.98 -15.65 -31.02
N ALA A 250 -25.84 -15.13 -30.14
CA ALA A 250 -26.43 -13.80 -30.26
C ALA A 250 -25.54 -12.66 -29.73
N LEU A 251 -24.39 -12.97 -29.14
CA LEU A 251 -23.44 -11.98 -28.61
C LEU A 251 -22.49 -11.51 -29.71
N ALA A 252 -22.07 -10.26 -29.63
CA ALA A 252 -21.01 -9.71 -30.47
C ALA A 252 -19.84 -9.18 -29.63
N PRO A 253 -19.03 -10.08 -29.02
CA PRO A 253 -17.94 -9.67 -28.15
C PRO A 253 -16.96 -8.73 -28.84
N GLN A 254 -16.52 -7.70 -28.11
CA GLN A 254 -15.58 -6.70 -28.58
C GLN A 254 -14.21 -6.89 -27.91
N ALA A 255 -13.19 -6.25 -28.49
CA ALA A 255 -11.90 -6.14 -27.81
C ALA A 255 -12.06 -5.30 -26.53
N PRO A 256 -11.66 -5.83 -25.37
CA PRO A 256 -11.85 -5.12 -24.10
C PRO A 256 -10.91 -3.92 -23.97
N SER A 257 -11.43 -2.83 -23.40
CA SER A 257 -10.66 -1.62 -23.06
C SER A 257 -9.94 -1.73 -21.71
N VAL A 258 -10.39 -2.62 -20.83
CA VAL A 258 -9.69 -2.99 -19.59
C VAL A 258 -9.31 -4.46 -19.66
N PRO A 259 -8.06 -4.86 -19.38
CA PRO A 259 -7.63 -6.26 -19.42
C PRO A 259 -8.56 -7.22 -18.65
N LEU A 260 -9.04 -8.26 -19.32
CA LEU A 260 -9.90 -9.30 -18.74
C LEU A 260 -9.10 -10.59 -18.50
N MET A 261 -9.03 -11.03 -17.26
CA MET A 261 -8.46 -12.33 -16.88
C MET A 261 -9.56 -13.39 -16.83
N SER A 262 -9.44 -14.41 -17.68
CA SER A 262 -10.35 -15.56 -17.71
C SER A 262 -10.17 -16.43 -16.47
N THR A 263 -11.27 -16.81 -15.82
CA THR A 263 -11.25 -17.85 -14.79
C THR A 263 -11.57 -19.24 -15.31
N VAL A 264 -11.85 -19.40 -16.60
CA VAL A 264 -11.96 -20.71 -17.26
C VAL A 264 -10.58 -21.24 -17.65
N THR A 265 -9.70 -20.35 -18.11
CA THR A 265 -8.41 -20.71 -18.71
C THR A 265 -7.20 -20.20 -17.93
N GLY A 266 -7.38 -19.21 -17.03
CA GLY A 266 -6.26 -18.51 -16.39
C GLY A 266 -5.44 -17.66 -17.37
N ALA A 267 -6.04 -17.27 -18.50
CA ALA A 267 -5.42 -16.49 -19.56
C ALA A 267 -6.06 -15.11 -19.77
N TRP A 268 -5.26 -14.19 -20.30
CA TRP A 268 -5.71 -12.84 -20.66
C TRP A 268 -6.56 -12.85 -21.92
N GLN A 269 -7.53 -11.93 -21.96
CA GLN A 269 -8.34 -11.60 -23.13
C GLN A 269 -8.95 -12.85 -23.79
N PRO A 270 -9.77 -13.63 -23.06
CA PRO A 270 -10.44 -14.79 -23.64
C PRO A 270 -11.32 -14.37 -24.82
N VAL A 271 -11.39 -15.21 -25.85
CA VAL A 271 -12.38 -15.07 -26.91
C VAL A 271 -13.71 -15.58 -26.35
N LEU A 272 -14.67 -14.68 -26.14
CA LEU A 272 -15.99 -15.01 -25.56
C LEU A 272 -16.95 -15.62 -26.59
N ASP A 273 -16.47 -16.58 -27.37
CA ASP A 273 -17.28 -17.27 -28.37
C ASP A 273 -18.28 -18.26 -27.73
N PRO A 274 -19.21 -18.84 -28.50
CA PRO A 274 -20.18 -19.78 -27.96
C PRO A 274 -19.57 -21.01 -27.27
N GLN A 275 -18.43 -21.51 -27.76
CA GLN A 275 -17.75 -22.64 -27.14
C GLN A 275 -17.14 -22.24 -25.79
N TYR A 276 -16.56 -21.05 -25.69
CA TYR A 276 -16.07 -20.50 -24.44
C TYR A 276 -17.19 -20.39 -23.40
N LEU A 277 -18.36 -19.93 -23.79
CA LEU A 277 -19.48 -19.74 -22.87
C LEU A 277 -20.17 -21.04 -22.45
N ARG A 278 -20.11 -22.08 -23.30
CA ARG A 278 -20.40 -23.47 -22.92
C ARG A 278 -19.40 -23.97 -21.89
N ASP A 279 -18.11 -23.86 -22.20
CA ASP A 279 -17.00 -24.25 -21.33
C ASP A 279 -17.09 -23.54 -19.96
N HIS A 280 -17.44 -22.25 -19.94
CA HIS A 280 -17.62 -21.45 -18.73
C HIS A 280 -18.77 -21.94 -17.82
N ALA A 281 -19.73 -22.71 -18.35
CA ALA A 281 -20.79 -23.32 -17.55
C ALA A 281 -20.42 -24.72 -17.04
N GLU A 282 -19.61 -25.47 -17.78
CA GLU A 282 -19.28 -26.87 -17.50
C GLU A 282 -17.95 -27.07 -16.77
N ARG A 283 -16.95 -26.24 -17.06
CA ARG A 283 -15.57 -26.43 -16.58
C ARG A 283 -15.35 -25.79 -15.21
N PRO A 284 -14.37 -26.28 -14.43
CA PRO A 284 -14.03 -25.70 -13.14
C PRO A 284 -13.61 -24.23 -13.26
N VAL A 285 -14.02 -23.40 -12.29
CA VAL A 285 -13.54 -22.03 -12.14
C VAL A 285 -12.12 -22.03 -11.54
N LEU A 286 -11.12 -21.65 -12.32
CA LEU A 286 -9.70 -21.53 -11.96
C LEU A 286 -9.38 -20.17 -11.29
N PHE A 287 -10.19 -19.77 -10.31
CA PHE A 287 -10.07 -18.45 -9.68
C PHE A 287 -8.72 -18.23 -8.99
N GLY A 288 -8.23 -19.23 -8.25
CA GLY A 288 -6.94 -19.16 -7.57
C GLY A 288 -5.79 -18.95 -8.55
N THR A 289 -5.77 -19.71 -9.65
CA THR A 289 -4.77 -19.58 -10.72
C THR A 289 -4.82 -18.20 -11.39
N ALA A 290 -6.00 -17.67 -11.65
CA ALA A 290 -6.17 -16.34 -12.23
C ALA A 290 -5.63 -15.24 -11.29
N VAL A 291 -5.94 -15.30 -9.99
CA VAL A 291 -5.46 -14.35 -8.99
C VAL A 291 -3.96 -14.45 -8.78
N GLU A 292 -3.43 -15.67 -8.65
CA GLU A 292 -1.99 -15.89 -8.50
C GLU A 292 -1.23 -15.32 -9.70
N ARG A 293 -1.78 -15.48 -10.91
CA ARG A 293 -1.20 -14.88 -12.11
C ARG A 293 -1.21 -13.36 -12.08
N LEU A 294 -2.32 -12.75 -11.70
CA LEU A 294 -2.39 -11.29 -11.52
C LEU A 294 -1.33 -10.81 -10.51
N ALA A 295 -1.20 -11.47 -9.36
CA ALA A 295 -0.19 -11.10 -8.36
C ALA A 295 1.24 -11.23 -8.91
N ARG A 296 1.55 -12.32 -9.60
CA ARG A 296 2.86 -12.55 -10.23
C ARG A 296 3.21 -11.50 -11.28
N GLU A 297 2.20 -11.01 -12.00
CA GLU A 297 2.34 -9.96 -13.00
C GLU A 297 2.36 -8.54 -12.38
N GLY A 298 2.39 -8.43 -11.04
CA GLY A 298 2.61 -7.20 -10.30
C GLY A 298 1.33 -6.42 -9.96
N TYR A 299 0.16 -7.05 -10.02
CA TYR A 299 -1.07 -6.47 -9.46
C TYR A 299 -1.09 -6.67 -7.94
N ASP A 300 -1.22 -5.58 -7.19
CA ASP A 300 -1.04 -5.57 -5.74
C ASP A 300 -2.30 -5.22 -4.95
N THR A 301 -3.37 -4.80 -5.64
CA THR A 301 -4.58 -4.31 -4.98
C THR A 301 -5.82 -4.94 -5.61
N PHE A 302 -6.49 -5.82 -4.87
CA PHE A 302 -7.68 -6.54 -5.32
C PHE A 302 -8.92 -6.00 -4.63
N VAL A 303 -9.86 -5.48 -5.42
CA VAL A 303 -11.12 -4.92 -4.95
C VAL A 303 -12.25 -5.84 -5.37
N GLU A 304 -12.89 -6.49 -4.40
CA GLU A 304 -14.12 -7.25 -4.65
C GLU A 304 -15.29 -6.28 -4.86
N VAL A 305 -15.82 -6.25 -6.10
CA VAL A 305 -16.90 -5.36 -6.52
C VAL A 305 -18.22 -6.13 -6.50
N GLY A 306 -18.78 -6.22 -5.30
CA GLY A 306 -20.05 -6.85 -5.00
C GLY A 306 -20.37 -6.71 -3.52
N HIS A 307 -21.52 -7.22 -3.10
CA HIS A 307 -21.91 -7.24 -1.69
C HIS A 307 -21.21 -8.38 -0.94
N GLY A 308 -20.67 -8.08 0.24
CA GLY A 308 -19.93 -9.03 1.06
C GLY A 308 -18.45 -9.12 0.71
N ALA A 309 -17.77 -10.12 1.27
CA ALA A 309 -16.34 -10.36 1.08
C ALA A 309 -16.07 -11.84 0.78
N VAL A 310 -16.74 -12.37 -0.24
CA VAL A 310 -16.76 -13.80 -0.60
C VAL A 310 -15.44 -14.25 -1.22
N LEU A 311 -14.80 -13.40 -2.01
CA LEU A 311 -13.56 -13.72 -2.73
C LEU A 311 -12.32 -13.41 -1.89
N SER A 312 -12.46 -12.58 -0.86
CA SER A 312 -11.33 -12.08 -0.07
C SER A 312 -10.44 -13.19 0.51
N GLY A 313 -11.03 -14.29 1.01
CA GLY A 313 -10.28 -15.44 1.51
C GLY A 313 -9.51 -16.18 0.42
N SER A 314 -10.14 -16.38 -0.73
CA SER A 314 -9.56 -17.00 -1.92
C SER A 314 -8.38 -16.19 -2.46
N VAL A 315 -8.52 -14.86 -2.53
CA VAL A 315 -7.44 -13.97 -2.95
C VAL A 315 -6.25 -14.09 -2.01
N ARG A 316 -6.46 -14.00 -0.69
CA ARG A 316 -5.37 -14.13 0.29
C ARG A 316 -4.62 -15.45 0.18
N ALA A 317 -5.34 -16.56 0.00
CA ALA A 317 -4.74 -17.87 -0.18
C ALA A 317 -3.91 -17.94 -1.48
N ALA A 318 -4.45 -17.43 -2.59
CA ALA A 318 -3.76 -17.43 -3.88
C ALA A 318 -2.55 -16.47 -3.93
N THR A 319 -2.52 -15.45 -3.07
CA THR A 319 -1.45 -14.45 -3.03
C THR A 319 -0.54 -14.58 -1.81
N GLU A 320 -0.61 -15.66 -1.04
CA GLU A 320 0.17 -15.83 0.20
C GLU A 320 1.68 -15.71 -0.04
N ALA A 321 2.19 -16.26 -1.14
CA ALA A 321 3.59 -16.14 -1.55
C ALA A 321 4.02 -14.70 -1.91
N TYR A 322 3.07 -13.78 -2.05
CA TYR A 322 3.27 -12.36 -2.38
C TYR A 322 2.80 -11.44 -1.24
N ALA A 323 2.56 -12.01 -0.05
CA ALA A 323 2.21 -11.28 1.17
C ALA A 323 3.35 -10.33 1.60
N PRO A 324 3.05 -9.24 2.34
CA PRO A 324 4.05 -8.26 2.69
C PRO A 324 5.18 -8.86 3.53
N ASP A 325 6.41 -8.74 3.04
CA ASP A 325 7.62 -8.88 3.85
C ASP A 325 7.88 -7.59 4.66
N GLU A 326 8.84 -7.60 5.58
CA GLU A 326 9.23 -6.45 6.44
C GLU A 326 9.53 -5.16 5.65
N SER A 327 9.74 -5.27 4.33
CA SER A 327 9.97 -4.17 3.38
C SER A 327 8.70 -3.45 2.87
N GLY A 328 7.50 -3.86 3.27
CA GLY A 328 6.27 -3.08 3.09
C GLY A 328 5.62 -3.10 1.70
N GLY A 329 6.00 -4.04 0.83
CA GLY A 329 5.30 -4.34 -0.44
C GLY A 329 4.51 -5.63 -0.31
N GLY A 330 3.18 -5.56 -0.27
CA GLY A 330 2.33 -6.74 -0.14
C GLY A 330 0.94 -6.52 -0.71
N VAL A 331 0.25 -7.62 -0.97
CA VAL A 331 -1.08 -7.61 -1.58
C VAL A 331 -2.14 -7.03 -0.63
N THR A 332 -2.87 -6.04 -1.11
CA THR A 332 -4.06 -5.48 -0.46
C THR A 332 -5.32 -6.12 -1.02
N VAL A 333 -6.18 -6.62 -0.14
CA VAL A 333 -7.49 -7.16 -0.50
C VAL A 333 -8.57 -6.40 0.24
N MET A 334 -9.56 -5.88 -0.49
CA MET A 334 -10.69 -5.18 0.10
C MET A 334 -11.99 -5.51 -0.61
N SER A 335 -13.10 -5.50 0.13
CA SER A 335 -14.44 -5.47 -0.46
C SER A 335 -14.90 -4.03 -0.61
N ALA A 336 -15.54 -3.74 -1.75
CA ALA A 336 -16.19 -2.46 -1.99
C ALA A 336 -17.37 -2.23 -1.05
N LEU A 337 -18.08 -3.30 -0.71
CA LEU A 337 -19.23 -3.33 0.19
C LEU A 337 -19.09 -4.54 1.12
N PRO A 338 -18.24 -4.49 2.15
CA PRO A 338 -17.95 -5.66 2.99
C PRO A 338 -19.17 -6.26 3.71
N GLY A 339 -20.32 -5.60 3.64
CA GLY A 339 -21.53 -5.99 4.34
C GLY A 339 -21.30 -5.96 5.85
N ARG A 340 -22.31 -6.38 6.61
CA ARG A 340 -22.13 -6.78 8.01
C ARG A 340 -22.01 -8.31 8.00
N SER A 341 -20.97 -8.84 8.63
CA SER A 341 -20.65 -10.28 8.63
C SER A 341 -21.87 -11.14 8.96
N ALA A 342 -22.07 -12.21 8.19
CA ALA A 342 -23.10 -13.24 8.43
C ALA A 342 -22.90 -14.02 9.75
N ASP A 343 -21.74 -13.87 10.41
CA ASP A 343 -21.48 -14.44 11.76
C ASP A 343 -22.05 -13.59 12.90
N ARG A 344 -22.58 -12.40 12.62
CA ARG A 344 -23.38 -11.66 13.61
C ARG A 344 -24.84 -12.04 13.40
N GLY A 345 -25.40 -12.76 14.37
CA GLY A 345 -26.74 -13.33 14.34
C GLY A 345 -27.81 -12.38 13.80
N ASP A 346 -28.84 -13.01 13.21
CA ASP A 346 -29.96 -12.51 12.41
C ASP A 346 -30.80 -11.33 12.96
N ASP A 347 -30.35 -10.59 13.98
CA ASP A 347 -31.11 -9.50 14.63
C ASP A 347 -30.56 -8.08 14.32
N ALA A 348 -29.59 -7.93 13.42
CA ALA A 348 -29.13 -6.60 13.03
C ALA A 348 -30.04 -6.00 11.95
N ALA A 349 -30.83 -4.99 12.34
CA ALA A 349 -31.68 -4.20 11.45
C ALA A 349 -30.98 -3.83 10.13
N LEU A 350 -31.74 -3.88 9.02
CA LEU A 350 -31.33 -3.39 7.70
C LEU A 350 -30.66 -2.01 7.83
N PRO A 351 -29.65 -1.70 6.99
CA PRO A 351 -28.95 -0.43 7.07
C PRO A 351 -29.93 0.76 7.07
N ASP A 352 -29.99 1.49 8.19
CA ASP A 352 -30.72 2.75 8.30
C ASP A 352 -30.05 3.83 7.44
N ASP A 353 -30.82 4.83 7.06
CA ASP A 353 -30.55 5.91 6.10
C ASP A 353 -29.28 6.73 6.40
N ARG A 354 -28.70 6.56 7.60
CA ARG A 354 -27.49 7.23 8.07
C ARG A 354 -26.20 6.41 7.92
N HIS A 355 -26.29 5.10 7.72
CA HIS A 355 -25.15 4.18 7.67
C HIS A 355 -25.33 3.15 6.56
N GLY A 356 -24.70 3.39 5.41
CA GLY A 356 -24.70 2.47 4.28
C GLY A 356 -24.74 3.18 2.93
N GLY A 357 -24.65 2.43 1.84
CA GLY A 357 -24.79 2.97 0.49
C GLY A 357 -23.54 3.69 -0.01
N ARG A 358 -23.67 4.95 -0.46
CA ARG A 358 -22.56 5.78 -0.94
C ARG A 358 -21.42 5.88 0.07
N GLY A 359 -21.73 5.97 1.36
CA GLY A 359 -20.71 6.11 2.42
C GLY A 359 -19.72 4.95 2.45
N ASP A 360 -20.21 3.71 2.30
CA ASP A 360 -19.38 2.50 2.29
C ASP A 360 -18.46 2.46 1.07
N LEU A 361 -18.98 2.82 -0.10
CA LEU A 361 -18.16 2.92 -1.30
C LEU A 361 -17.12 4.04 -1.20
N LEU A 362 -17.49 5.20 -0.64
CA LEU A 362 -16.53 6.30 -0.41
C LEU A 362 -15.45 5.91 0.59
N ALA A 363 -15.74 5.07 1.58
CA ALA A 363 -14.71 4.51 2.46
C ALA A 363 -13.73 3.62 1.68
N THR A 364 -14.22 2.81 0.74
CA THR A 364 -13.37 2.03 -0.17
C THR A 364 -12.51 2.94 -1.05
N VAL A 365 -13.11 3.96 -1.66
CA VAL A 365 -12.38 4.96 -2.47
C VAL A 365 -11.34 5.71 -1.63
N GLY A 366 -11.65 6.08 -0.39
CA GLY A 366 -10.72 6.71 0.53
C GLY A 366 -9.53 5.80 0.88
N ARG A 367 -9.76 4.50 1.05
CA ARG A 367 -8.67 3.52 1.22
C ARG A 367 -7.79 3.43 -0.01
N LEU A 368 -8.37 3.33 -1.21
CA LEU A 368 -7.62 3.32 -2.47
C LEU A 368 -6.80 4.61 -2.64
N TRP A 369 -7.40 5.77 -2.33
CA TRP A 369 -6.71 7.06 -2.35
C TRP A 369 -5.53 7.09 -1.36
N SER A 370 -5.70 6.50 -0.17
CA SER A 370 -4.64 6.40 0.83
C SER A 370 -3.48 5.49 0.40
N LEU A 371 -3.71 4.60 -0.57
CA LEU A 371 -2.68 3.78 -1.21
C LEU A 371 -2.00 4.49 -2.38
N GLY A 372 -2.45 5.69 -2.77
CA GLY A 372 -1.87 6.47 -3.86
C GLY A 372 -2.67 6.42 -5.17
N MET A 373 -3.89 5.87 -5.15
CA MET A 373 -4.78 5.94 -6.31
C MET A 373 -5.25 7.39 -6.54
N PRO A 374 -5.23 7.90 -7.78
CA PRO A 374 -5.79 9.22 -8.08
C PRO A 374 -7.29 9.23 -7.83
N LEU A 375 -7.80 10.37 -7.36
CA LEU A 375 -9.22 10.60 -7.11
C LEU A 375 -9.75 11.62 -8.10
N ASP A 376 -10.90 11.37 -8.72
CA ASP A 376 -11.59 12.40 -9.48
C ASP A 376 -12.38 13.31 -8.51
N ARG A 377 -11.77 14.45 -8.17
CA ARG A 377 -12.38 15.44 -7.30
C ARG A 377 -13.52 16.19 -7.96
N ALA A 378 -13.57 16.30 -9.29
CA ALA A 378 -14.63 17.06 -9.95
C ALA A 378 -16.00 16.41 -9.72
N ALA A 379 -16.07 15.08 -9.81
CA ALA A 379 -17.28 14.32 -9.54
C ALA A 379 -17.71 14.37 -8.06
N LEU A 380 -16.74 14.41 -7.13
CA LEU A 380 -16.99 14.41 -5.69
C LEU A 380 -17.35 15.79 -5.14
N ASP A 381 -16.74 16.84 -5.68
CA ASP A 381 -16.89 18.23 -5.24
C ASP A 381 -18.07 18.93 -5.94
N ALA A 382 -18.76 18.26 -6.88
CA ALA A 382 -19.88 18.81 -7.60
C ALA A 382 -20.99 19.32 -6.66
N GLY A 383 -21.28 20.62 -6.72
CA GLY A 383 -22.28 21.27 -5.86
C GLY A 383 -21.80 21.63 -4.45
N HIS A 384 -20.51 21.46 -4.15
CA HIS A 384 -19.91 21.86 -2.87
C HIS A 384 -19.14 23.19 -2.99
N HIS A 385 -19.11 23.95 -1.89
CA HIS A 385 -18.36 25.20 -1.79
C HIS A 385 -17.06 24.97 -1.01
N ARG A 386 -15.98 25.66 -1.41
CA ARG A 386 -14.72 25.62 -0.67
C ARG A 386 -14.85 26.38 0.65
N VAL A 387 -14.31 25.80 1.71
CA VAL A 387 -14.24 26.41 3.04
C VAL A 387 -12.77 26.55 3.46
N PRO A 388 -12.40 27.58 4.24
CA PRO A 388 -11.05 27.70 4.78
C PRO A 388 -10.77 26.56 5.77
N LEU A 389 -9.62 25.92 5.63
CA LEU A 389 -9.12 24.88 6.53
C LEU A 389 -7.79 25.34 7.17
N PRO A 390 -7.38 24.76 8.31
CA PRO A 390 -6.04 24.97 8.86
C PRO A 390 -4.95 24.71 7.82
N THR A 391 -3.86 25.48 7.91
CA THR A 391 -2.69 25.29 7.02
C THR A 391 -1.88 24.06 7.40
N TYR A 392 -0.90 23.69 6.56
CA TYR A 392 -0.09 22.49 6.75
C TYR A 392 0.61 22.45 8.13
N PRO A 393 0.44 21.39 8.93
CA PRO A 393 1.05 21.27 10.25
C PRO A 393 2.54 20.88 10.13
N PHE A 394 3.39 21.85 9.80
CA PHE A 394 4.83 21.66 9.63
C PHE A 394 5.46 20.96 10.85
N GLN A 395 6.11 19.81 10.60
CA GLN A 395 6.95 19.09 11.58
C GLN A 395 8.33 19.74 11.65
N ARG A 396 8.41 20.86 12.38
CA ARG A 396 9.58 21.73 12.40
C ARG A 396 10.77 21.09 13.12
N ARG A 397 11.96 21.31 12.58
CA ARG A 397 13.24 21.09 13.25
C ARG A 397 13.99 22.42 13.30
N ARG A 398 14.81 22.60 14.33
CA ARG A 398 15.65 23.80 14.44
C ARG A 398 16.77 23.70 13.42
N TYR A 399 16.79 24.64 12.48
CA TYR A 399 17.92 24.88 11.59
C TYR A 399 18.43 26.28 11.88
N TRP A 400 19.69 26.39 12.30
CA TRP A 400 20.33 27.66 12.62
C TRP A 400 21.76 27.62 12.09
N ALA A 401 22.14 28.62 11.29
CA ALA A 401 23.52 28.77 10.84
C ALA A 401 24.34 29.37 11.99
N GLU A 402 25.37 28.65 12.43
CA GLU A 402 26.33 29.21 13.37
C GLU A 402 27.19 30.28 12.68
N PRO A 403 27.64 31.32 13.42
CA PRO A 403 28.57 32.29 12.85
C PRO A 403 29.82 31.55 12.36
N PRO A 404 30.38 31.91 11.20
CA PRO A 404 31.62 31.32 10.73
C PRO A 404 32.69 31.53 11.79
N THR A 405 33.32 30.44 12.25
CA THR A 405 34.48 30.51 13.14
C THR A 405 35.56 31.34 12.42
N ARG A 406 35.84 32.53 12.92
CA ARG A 406 36.92 33.38 12.43
C ARG A 406 38.19 32.96 13.17
N PRO A 407 39.11 32.18 12.59
CA PRO A 407 40.44 32.06 13.18
C PRO A 407 41.04 33.47 13.23
N LEU A 408 41.67 33.83 14.36
CA LEU A 408 42.28 35.15 14.56
C LEU A 408 43.21 35.48 13.37
N LEU A 409 42.99 36.65 12.76
CA LEU A 409 43.56 37.08 11.48
C LEU A 409 45.02 37.59 11.56
N HIS A 410 45.78 37.18 12.57
CA HIS A 410 47.14 37.67 12.77
C HIS A 410 48.14 36.53 12.91
N ARG A 411 49.16 36.53 12.05
CA ARG A 411 50.34 35.68 12.18
C ARG A 411 51.22 36.29 13.28
N VAL A 412 51.23 35.68 14.46
CA VAL A 412 52.17 36.05 15.52
C VAL A 412 53.55 35.51 15.14
N LEU A 413 54.51 36.42 14.96
CA LEU A 413 55.92 36.09 14.76
C LEU A 413 56.65 36.42 16.06
N TRP A 414 57.40 35.45 16.57
CA TRP A 414 58.26 35.64 17.73
C TRP A 414 59.68 35.89 17.24
N GLU A 415 60.30 36.98 17.69
CA GLU A 415 61.72 37.27 17.48
C GLU A 415 62.39 37.34 18.86
N ASP A 416 63.53 36.67 19.01
CA ASP A 416 64.33 36.75 20.23
C ASP A 416 65.04 38.11 20.26
N ASP A 417 64.75 38.93 21.28
CA ASP A 417 65.44 40.19 21.53
C ASP A 417 66.03 40.21 22.95
N ALA A 418 67.22 40.79 23.09
CA ALA A 418 67.92 40.85 24.37
C ALA A 418 67.25 41.91 25.26
N LEU A 419 66.75 41.51 26.43
CA LEU A 419 66.28 42.47 27.43
C LEU A 419 67.43 43.45 27.76
N PRO A 420 67.19 44.79 27.74
CA PRO A 420 68.25 45.77 27.93
C PRO A 420 68.89 45.61 29.31
N GLY A 421 70.10 45.05 29.35
CA GLY A 421 70.88 44.84 30.57
C GLY A 421 71.76 46.04 30.89
N LYS A 422 71.46 46.75 31.99
CA LYS A 422 72.19 47.92 32.57
C LYS A 422 72.38 49.11 31.61
N PRO A 423 72.28 50.37 32.08
CA PRO A 423 72.27 51.52 31.19
C PRO A 423 73.66 51.74 30.58
N ALA A 424 73.81 51.35 29.32
CA ALA A 424 74.81 51.91 28.43
C ALA A 424 74.17 53.10 27.69
N GLU A 425 74.98 54.11 27.39
CA GLU A 425 74.64 55.43 26.84
C GLU A 425 73.69 55.44 25.63
N PRO A 426 73.01 56.58 25.36
CA PRO A 426 71.78 56.62 24.58
C PRO A 426 72.04 56.26 23.12
N VAL A 427 71.44 55.16 22.68
CA VAL A 427 71.32 54.83 21.26
C VAL A 427 70.24 55.73 20.67
N GLU A 428 70.64 56.70 19.85
CA GLU A 428 69.73 57.33 18.90
C GLU A 428 69.31 56.29 17.86
N ALA A 429 68.12 55.70 18.03
CA ALA A 429 67.45 54.94 16.98
C ALA A 429 65.91 54.97 17.12
N ALA A 430 65.28 55.50 16.06
CA ALA A 430 63.94 55.21 15.54
C ALA A 430 62.71 55.49 16.43
N GLY A 431 62.22 56.74 16.37
CA GLY A 431 60.91 57.13 16.88
C GLY A 431 59.71 56.59 16.08
N SER A 432 59.20 55.42 16.44
CA SER A 432 57.91 54.91 15.91
C SER A 432 56.93 54.44 16.99
N VAL A 433 57.39 54.05 18.18
CA VAL A 433 56.52 53.54 19.24
C VAL A 433 56.48 54.54 20.39
N ARG A 434 55.33 55.20 20.58
CA ARG A 434 55.11 56.19 21.65
C ARG A 434 54.21 55.64 22.75
N SER A 435 53.38 54.66 22.42
CA SER A 435 52.43 54.02 23.31
C SER A 435 52.35 52.51 23.09
N VAL A 436 52.38 51.73 24.18
CA VAL A 436 52.29 50.27 24.13
C VAL A 436 51.26 49.76 25.14
N LEU A 437 50.36 48.88 24.70
CA LEU A 437 49.51 48.10 25.60
C LEU A 437 50.28 46.85 26.05
N LEU A 438 50.63 46.81 27.33
CA LEU A 438 51.32 45.68 27.96
C LEU A 438 50.33 44.84 28.76
N THR A 439 50.32 43.55 28.48
CA THR A 439 49.41 42.59 29.11
C THR A 439 50.07 41.22 29.19
N GLY A 440 49.64 40.36 30.10
CA GLY A 440 50.22 39.03 30.24
C GLY A 440 49.84 38.35 31.56
N PRO A 441 50.06 37.03 31.66
CA PRO A 441 49.67 36.24 32.82
C PRO A 441 50.54 36.45 34.07
N ASP A 442 51.71 37.10 33.94
CA ASP A 442 52.61 37.42 35.07
C ASP A 442 52.72 38.94 35.29
N PRO A 443 51.93 39.50 36.23
CA PRO A 443 51.91 40.94 36.50
C PRO A 443 53.26 41.52 36.90
N ALA A 444 54.11 40.75 37.60
CA ALA A 444 55.41 41.24 38.07
C ALA A 444 56.39 41.47 36.90
N SER A 445 56.30 40.64 35.86
CA SER A 445 57.09 40.82 34.63
C SER A 445 56.50 41.93 33.75
N VAL A 446 55.17 42.04 33.66
CA VAL A 446 54.49 43.13 32.96
C VAL A 446 54.91 44.49 33.56
N ASP A 447 54.86 44.63 34.88
CA ASP A 447 55.17 45.90 35.55
C ASP A 447 56.65 46.26 35.49
N ARG A 448 57.54 45.25 35.49
CA ARG A 448 58.98 45.46 35.30
C ARG A 448 59.28 45.99 33.91
N LEU A 449 58.70 45.39 32.87
CA LEU A 449 58.88 45.86 31.50
C LEU A 449 58.24 47.24 31.29
N ALA A 450 57.05 47.47 31.86
CA ALA A 450 56.39 48.78 31.83
C ALA A 450 57.27 49.88 32.44
N SER A 451 57.95 49.58 33.54
CA SER A 451 58.88 50.51 34.21
C SER A 451 60.11 50.81 33.34
N GLN A 452 60.67 49.78 32.68
CA GLN A 452 61.82 49.94 31.77
C GLN A 452 61.47 50.78 30.54
N LEU A 453 60.31 50.52 29.92
CA LEU A 453 59.83 51.27 28.75
C LEU A 453 59.48 52.71 29.11
N SER A 454 58.89 52.94 30.28
CA SER A 454 58.62 54.29 30.78
C SER A 454 59.91 55.10 30.99
N ALA A 455 60.97 54.46 31.52
CA ALA A 455 62.28 55.09 31.67
C ALA A 455 62.93 55.43 30.31
N ALA A 456 62.58 54.68 29.25
CA ALA A 456 62.98 54.95 27.87
C ALA A 456 62.04 55.92 27.12
N GLY A 457 61.03 56.48 27.79
CA GLY A 457 60.11 57.48 27.21
C GLY A 457 58.90 56.92 26.46
N VAL A 458 58.63 55.61 26.53
CA VAL A 458 57.46 54.95 25.93
C VAL A 458 56.32 54.88 26.95
N ARG A 459 55.15 55.39 26.61
CA ARG A 459 53.99 55.42 27.52
C ARG A 459 53.28 54.07 27.55
N ARG A 460 52.88 53.61 28.74
CA ARG A 460 51.92 52.50 28.88
C ARG A 460 50.53 53.00 28.46
N TYR A 461 49.92 52.31 27.50
CA TYR A 461 48.53 52.55 27.11
C TYR A 461 47.61 51.83 28.08
N GLU A 462 46.69 52.56 28.72
CA GLU A 462 45.69 51.98 29.62
C GLU A 462 44.30 51.95 28.97
N ALA A 463 43.47 51.01 29.42
CA ALA A 463 42.09 50.88 28.95
C ALA A 463 41.30 52.12 29.39
N GLY A 464 41.14 53.08 28.47
CA GLY A 464 40.54 54.40 28.72
C GLY A 464 41.28 55.55 28.05
N ASP A 465 42.49 55.32 27.54
CA ASP A 465 43.24 56.31 26.76
C ASP A 465 42.64 56.51 25.35
N ASP A 466 42.50 57.75 24.91
CA ASP A 466 42.00 58.07 23.57
C ASP A 466 42.98 57.60 22.47
N GLY A 467 42.49 56.77 21.54
CA GLY A 467 43.27 56.29 20.39
C GLY A 467 43.49 54.77 20.40
N ARG A 468 44.55 54.32 19.72
CA ARG A 468 44.98 52.91 19.71
C ARG A 468 46.46 52.88 20.10
N PRO A 469 46.92 51.86 20.83
CA PRO A 469 48.35 51.73 21.11
C PRO A 469 49.12 51.52 19.80
N ASP A 470 50.35 52.02 19.74
CA ASP A 470 51.23 51.82 18.57
C ASP A 470 51.66 50.35 18.46
N ALA A 471 51.72 49.63 19.59
CA ALA A 471 51.94 48.19 19.65
C ALA A 471 51.20 47.55 20.83
N VAL A 472 50.81 46.28 20.68
CA VAL A 472 50.35 45.43 21.78
C VAL A 472 51.44 44.40 22.04
N VAL A 473 51.94 44.38 23.27
CA VAL A 473 53.01 43.47 23.68
C VAL A 473 52.48 42.56 24.79
N LEU A 474 52.54 41.27 24.51
CA LEU A 474 52.15 40.23 25.43
C LEU A 474 53.38 39.72 26.19
N VAL A 475 53.40 39.89 27.51
CA VAL A 475 54.51 39.50 28.37
C VAL A 475 54.20 38.16 29.04
N ALA A 476 54.87 37.11 28.55
CA ALA A 476 54.72 35.74 29.04
C ALA A 476 55.35 35.48 30.42
N GLY A 477 56.25 36.35 30.89
CA GLY A 477 57.10 36.11 32.07
C GLY A 477 58.47 35.51 31.70
N PRO A 478 59.30 35.13 32.69
CA PRO A 478 60.63 34.56 32.42
C PRO A 478 60.54 33.25 31.64
N ALA A 479 61.39 33.10 30.62
CA ALA A 479 61.50 31.85 29.88
C ALA A 479 61.95 30.71 30.83
N PRO A 480 61.27 29.56 30.85
CA PRO A 480 61.75 28.40 31.59
C PRO A 480 63.09 27.94 30.98
N VAL A 481 64.01 27.51 31.84
CA VAL A 481 65.45 27.27 31.54
C VAL A 481 65.70 26.13 30.52
N GLN A 482 64.66 25.52 29.94
CA GLN A 482 64.79 24.48 28.91
C GLN A 482 63.87 24.73 27.73
N ASP A 483 64.49 24.72 26.55
CA ASP A 483 63.89 24.89 25.23
C ASP A 483 62.99 23.70 24.85
N THR A 484 61.78 24.00 24.36
CA THR A 484 61.28 23.60 23.03
C THR A 484 59.78 23.90 22.92
N ALA A 485 59.43 24.81 22.01
CA ALA A 485 58.16 25.09 21.32
C ALA A 485 56.79 24.93 22.04
N ASP A 486 56.51 23.78 22.67
CA ASP A 486 55.21 23.46 23.30
C ASP A 486 54.88 24.38 24.46
N THR A 487 55.90 24.83 25.19
CA THR A 487 55.69 25.71 26.34
C THR A 487 55.37 27.14 25.91
N LEU A 488 55.99 27.62 24.82
CA LEU A 488 55.63 28.87 24.16
C LEU A 488 54.21 28.79 23.56
N GLY A 489 53.85 27.66 22.96
CA GLY A 489 52.49 27.40 22.46
C GLY A 489 51.42 27.49 23.55
N ARG A 490 51.66 26.87 24.72
CA ARG A 490 50.72 26.95 25.86
C ARG A 490 50.59 28.35 26.45
N VAL A 491 51.68 29.10 26.53
CA VAL A 491 51.63 30.50 27.00
C VAL A 491 50.94 31.39 25.97
N HIS A 492 51.13 31.11 24.67
CA HIS A 492 50.40 31.77 23.58
C HIS A 492 48.89 31.49 23.66
N ASP A 493 48.48 30.23 23.85
CA ASP A 493 47.07 29.85 23.98
C ASP A 493 46.43 30.46 25.22
N ALA A 494 47.13 30.45 26.36
CA ALA A 494 46.65 31.07 27.60
C ALA A 494 46.47 32.59 27.46
N ALA A 495 47.38 33.24 26.73
CA ALA A 495 47.29 34.65 26.45
C ALA A 495 46.21 35.01 25.43
N LEU A 496 46.01 34.21 24.39
CA LEU A 496 44.91 34.37 23.44
C LEU A 496 43.55 34.17 24.12
N ALA A 497 43.44 33.21 25.04
CA ALA A 497 42.23 32.98 25.83
C ALA A 497 41.89 34.15 26.77
N ALA A 498 42.90 34.86 27.28
CA ALA A 498 42.70 36.07 28.10
C ALA A 498 42.21 37.28 27.28
N PHE A 499 42.29 37.22 25.95
CA PHE A 499 41.80 38.24 25.01
C PHE A 499 40.45 37.88 24.36
N GLY A 500 39.81 36.79 24.80
CA GLY A 500 38.49 36.35 24.35
C GLY A 500 37.41 37.40 24.55
#